data_AF-A0A7S2VSJ4-F1
#
_entry.id   AF-A0A7S2VSJ4-F1
#
_cell.length_a   1.000
_cell.length_b   1.000
_cell.length_c   1.000
_cell.angle_alpha   90.00
_cell.angle_beta   90.00
_cell.angle_gamma   90.00
#
_symmetry.space_group_name_H-M   'P 1'
#
loop_
_entity.id
_entity.type
_entity.pdbx_description
1 polymer ?
#
loop_
_entity_poly.entity_id
_entity_poly.type
_entity_poly.pdbx_seq_one_letter_code
_entity_poly.pdbx_strand_id
1 'polypeptide(L)'
;HTDGWTLSHVSWVFGQMGSEEAVPELKNVLMDNSLSDQVRASAAQALGQIGSQRAVAVLQMVVTDARQGSGIRASVAEALGETGLVEAMDVLWQVLEVLGKRGGAFSLQVSAAEPLAKIYNCPKAVAVLKEVCKHPEADPWDRARAAKVLGASAPEELLES
;
A
#
# COMPACT_ATOMS: atom_id res chain seq x y z
N HIS A 1 -4.03 8.04 28.94
CA HIS A 1 -4.92 8.44 27.84
C HIS A 1 -4.14 9.40 26.96
N THR A 2 -3.41 8.87 25.98
CA THR A 2 -2.85 9.65 24.88
C THR A 2 -3.87 9.58 23.77
N ASP A 3 -4.50 10.70 23.48
CA ASP A 3 -5.63 10.78 22.58
C ASP A 3 -5.18 10.46 21.15
N GLY A 4 -5.95 9.69 20.38
CA GLY A 4 -5.56 9.30 19.01
C GLY A 4 -5.23 10.49 18.08
N TRP A 5 -5.72 11.68 18.44
CA TRP A 5 -5.41 12.96 17.78
C TRP A 5 -3.97 13.43 18.00
N THR A 6 -3.40 13.26 19.20
CA THR A 6 -2.01 13.64 19.46
C THR A 6 -1.05 12.67 18.79
N LEU A 7 -1.34 11.37 18.74
CA LEU A 7 -0.50 10.42 17.99
C LEU A 7 -0.56 10.64 16.47
N SER A 8 -1.73 11.02 15.93
CA SER A 8 -1.86 11.34 14.50
C SER A 8 -1.06 12.60 14.14
N HIS A 9 -1.11 13.64 14.97
CA HIS A 9 -0.28 14.84 14.78
C HIS A 9 1.20 14.53 14.93
N VAL A 10 1.58 13.70 15.90
CA VAL A 10 2.98 13.31 16.11
C VAL A 10 3.49 12.48 14.93
N SER A 11 2.72 11.53 14.42
CA SER A 11 3.08 10.75 13.22
C SER A 11 3.22 11.64 11.98
N TRP A 12 2.32 12.61 11.83
CA TRP A 12 2.37 13.58 10.73
C TRP A 12 3.58 14.54 10.83
N VAL A 13 3.87 15.05 12.03
CA VAL A 13 5.03 15.91 12.29
C VAL A 13 6.34 15.13 12.08
N PHE A 14 6.41 13.88 12.53
CA PHE A 14 7.60 13.05 12.30
C PHE A 14 7.81 12.67 10.83
N GLY A 15 6.74 12.40 10.08
CA GLY A 15 6.82 12.23 8.62
C GLY A 15 7.34 13.49 7.91
N GLN A 16 6.88 14.68 8.34
CA GLN A 16 7.35 15.97 7.82
C GLN A 16 8.80 16.31 8.22
N MET A 17 9.28 15.81 9.36
CA MET A 17 10.67 16.01 9.77
C MET A 17 11.67 15.16 8.97
N GLY A 18 11.21 14.14 8.22
CA GLY A 18 12.04 13.38 7.28
C GLY A 18 13.26 12.69 7.90
N SER A 19 13.35 12.61 9.23
CA SER A 19 14.49 12.01 9.92
C SER A 19 14.26 10.51 10.07
N GLU A 20 15.20 9.70 9.59
CA GLU A 20 15.22 8.25 9.80
C GLU A 20 15.12 7.85 11.29
N GLU A 21 15.42 8.79 12.19
CA GLU A 21 15.31 8.63 13.64
C GLU A 21 13.87 8.38 14.10
N ALA A 22 12.86 8.78 13.33
CA ALA A 22 11.45 8.55 13.65
C ALA A 22 10.92 7.18 13.19
N VAL A 23 11.69 6.43 12.40
CA VAL A 23 11.31 5.10 11.91
C VAL A 23 10.99 4.12 13.05
N PRO A 24 11.79 4.00 14.14
CA PRO A 24 11.46 3.10 15.24
C PRO A 24 10.17 3.47 15.98
N GLU A 25 9.91 4.76 16.22
CA GLU A 25 8.67 5.23 16.82
C GLU A 25 7.46 4.94 15.94
N LEU A 26 7.53 5.26 14.64
CA LEU A 26 6.45 4.98 13.69
C LEU A 26 6.19 3.48 13.55
N LYS A 27 7.24 2.65 13.61
CA LYS A 27 7.13 1.19 13.66
C LYS A 27 6.33 0.74 14.88
N ASN A 28 6.61 1.30 16.06
CA ASN A 28 5.88 0.94 17.28
C ASN A 28 4.40 1.30 17.15
N VAL A 29 4.08 2.49 16.64
CA VAL A 29 2.70 2.91 16.37
C VAL A 29 2.00 1.98 15.38
N LEU A 30 2.68 1.57 14.31
CA LEU A 30 2.12 0.70 13.27
C LEU A 30 1.81 -0.72 13.80
N MET A 31 2.64 -1.23 14.70
CA MET A 31 2.49 -2.56 15.32
C MET A 31 1.58 -2.57 16.56
N ASP A 32 1.19 -1.40 17.06
CA ASP A 32 0.33 -1.30 18.23
C ASP A 32 -1.14 -1.55 17.86
N ASN A 33 -1.59 -2.78 18.11
CA ASN A 33 -2.97 -3.20 17.88
C ASN A 33 -3.98 -2.54 18.85
N SER A 34 -3.53 -1.80 19.86
CA SER A 34 -4.43 -1.02 20.73
C SER A 34 -4.86 0.31 20.10
N LEU A 35 -4.13 0.76 19.07
CA LEU A 35 -4.43 1.97 18.33
C LEU A 35 -5.47 1.72 17.24
N SER A 36 -6.19 2.78 16.85
CA SER A 36 -7.14 2.70 15.75
C SER A 36 -6.43 2.47 14.42
N ASP A 37 -7.10 1.75 13.52
CA ASP A 37 -6.55 1.47 12.18
C ASP A 37 -6.18 2.74 11.41
N GLN A 38 -6.85 3.86 11.70
CA GLN A 38 -6.57 5.16 11.10
C GLN A 38 -5.22 5.76 11.56
N VAL A 39 -4.87 5.60 12.84
CA VAL A 39 -3.56 6.02 13.37
C VAL A 39 -2.46 5.14 12.79
N ARG A 40 -2.70 3.84 12.71
CA ARG A 40 -1.75 2.88 12.14
C ARG A 40 -1.52 3.12 10.64
N ALA A 41 -2.57 3.39 9.88
CA ALA A 41 -2.47 3.77 8.47
C ALA A 41 -1.69 5.08 8.29
N SER A 42 -1.91 6.07 9.18
CA SER A 42 -1.14 7.33 9.15
C SER A 42 0.35 7.11 9.41
N ALA A 43 0.70 6.20 10.33
CA ALA A 43 2.09 5.83 10.58
C ALA A 43 2.73 5.12 9.37
N ALA A 44 1.98 4.24 8.70
CA ALA A 44 2.43 3.61 7.45
C ALA A 44 2.69 4.65 6.35
N GLN A 45 1.80 5.62 6.19
CA GLN A 45 1.97 6.69 5.21
C GLN A 45 3.18 7.57 5.53
N ALA A 46 3.39 7.93 6.81
CA ALA A 46 4.57 8.67 7.24
C ALA A 46 5.87 7.90 6.95
N LEU A 47 5.90 6.59 7.19
CA LEU A 47 7.03 5.73 6.81
C LEU A 47 7.25 5.71 5.29
N GLY A 48 6.17 5.67 4.50
CA GLY A 48 6.25 5.78 3.04
C GLY A 48 6.85 7.11 2.59
N GLN A 49 6.42 8.22 3.20
CA GLN A 49 6.95 9.57 2.91
C GLN A 49 8.42 9.72 3.28
N ILE A 50 8.89 9.06 4.35
CA ILE A 50 10.31 9.04 4.72
C ILE A 50 11.14 8.40 3.60
N GLY A 51 10.64 7.36 2.94
CA GLY A 51 11.31 6.76 1.78
C GLY A 51 12.74 6.29 2.07
N SER A 52 13.03 5.87 3.30
CA SER A 52 14.34 5.31 3.66
C SER A 52 14.32 3.79 3.61
N GLN A 53 15.49 3.17 3.41
CA GLN A 53 15.63 1.71 3.37
C GLN A 53 15.11 1.05 4.66
N ARG A 54 15.29 1.72 5.82
CA ARG A 54 14.74 1.27 7.10
C ARG A 54 13.21 1.34 7.12
N ALA A 55 12.61 2.39 6.57
CA ALA A 55 11.16 2.51 6.49
C ALA A 55 10.56 1.44 5.57
N VAL A 56 11.18 1.18 4.41
CA VAL A 56 10.77 0.11 3.48
C VAL A 56 10.82 -1.26 4.16
N ALA A 57 11.88 -1.56 4.92
CA ALA A 57 12.00 -2.83 5.65
C ALA A 57 10.88 -3.00 6.70
N VAL A 58 10.49 -1.93 7.40
CA VAL A 58 9.38 -1.96 8.35
C VAL A 58 8.04 -2.20 7.62
N LEU A 59 7.79 -1.47 6.54
CA LEU A 59 6.57 -1.62 5.74
C LEU A 59 6.47 -3.03 5.15
N GLN A 60 7.57 -3.60 4.63
CA GLN A 60 7.64 -4.97 4.12
C GLN A 60 7.22 -6.00 5.18
N MET A 61 7.70 -5.84 6.41
CA MET A 61 7.36 -6.73 7.52
C MET A 61 5.84 -6.72 7.81
N VAL A 62 5.19 -5.56 7.74
CA VAL A 62 3.77 -5.42 8.08
C VAL A 62 2.86 -5.89 6.93
N VAL A 63 3.21 -5.62 5.68
CA VAL A 63 2.42 -6.06 4.52
C VAL A 63 2.45 -7.58 4.33
N THR A 64 3.55 -8.24 4.73
CA THR A 64 3.70 -9.71 4.65
C THR A 64 3.15 -10.43 5.88
N ASP A 65 2.89 -9.73 6.98
CA ASP A 65 2.31 -10.31 8.18
C ASP A 65 0.80 -10.55 8.01
N ALA A 66 0.43 -11.82 7.85
CA ALA A 66 -0.96 -12.24 7.71
C ALA A 66 -1.80 -12.03 8.98
N ARG A 67 -1.18 -11.75 10.14
CA ARG A 67 -1.90 -11.41 11.39
C ARG A 67 -2.45 -9.99 11.36
N GLN A 68 -1.95 -9.15 10.46
CA GLN A 68 -2.41 -7.78 10.30
C GLN A 68 -3.71 -7.74 9.51
N GLY A 69 -4.61 -6.84 9.91
CA GLY A 69 -5.87 -6.61 9.22
C GLY A 69 -5.64 -6.23 7.75
N SER A 70 -6.51 -6.71 6.86
CA SER A 70 -6.43 -6.47 5.41
C SER A 70 -6.34 -4.98 5.07
N GLY A 71 -7.04 -4.12 5.80
CA GLY A 71 -7.01 -2.66 5.61
C GLY A 71 -5.63 -2.03 5.90
N ILE A 72 -4.94 -2.48 6.95
CA ILE A 72 -3.59 -2.00 7.27
C ILE A 72 -2.59 -2.45 6.23
N ARG A 73 -2.65 -3.72 5.80
CA ARG A 73 -1.77 -4.21 4.73
C ARG A 73 -1.98 -3.44 3.43
N ALA A 74 -3.23 -3.10 3.08
CA ALA A 74 -3.54 -2.30 1.89
C ALA A 74 -2.96 -0.89 1.99
N SER A 75 -3.10 -0.24 3.16
CA SER A 75 -2.54 1.09 3.42
C SER A 75 -1.01 1.08 3.34
N VAL A 76 -0.36 0.04 3.89
CA VAL A 76 1.10 -0.14 3.82
C VAL A 76 1.57 -0.37 2.38
N ALA A 77 0.84 -1.14 1.58
CA ALA A 77 1.15 -1.34 0.17
C ALA A 77 1.02 -0.04 -0.64
N GLU A 78 -0.01 0.77 -0.38
CA GLU A 78 -0.18 2.08 -1.00
C GLU A 78 0.99 3.02 -0.65
N ALA A 79 1.35 3.09 0.65
CA ALA A 79 2.48 3.89 1.12
C ALA A 79 3.82 3.44 0.52
N LEU A 80 4.05 2.13 0.39
CA LEU A 80 5.22 1.58 -0.31
C LEU A 80 5.24 2.04 -1.77
N GLY A 81 4.09 2.02 -2.43
CA GLY A 81 3.93 2.50 -3.80
C GLY A 81 4.31 3.96 -3.98
N GLU A 82 3.82 4.81 -3.10
CA GLU A 82 4.09 6.27 -3.12
C GLU A 82 5.57 6.61 -2.92
N THR A 83 6.39 5.73 -2.32
CA THR A 83 7.82 6.00 -2.11
C THR A 83 8.62 6.15 -3.40
N GLY A 84 8.17 5.56 -4.52
CA GLY A 84 8.91 5.61 -5.79
C GLY A 84 10.23 4.81 -5.81
N LEU A 85 10.53 4.02 -4.76
CA LEU A 85 11.75 3.23 -4.66
C LEU A 85 11.64 1.87 -5.36
N VAL A 86 12.74 1.48 -6.04
CA VAL A 86 12.87 0.16 -6.67
C VAL A 86 12.71 -0.98 -5.66
N GLU A 87 13.20 -0.80 -4.43
CA GLU A 87 13.02 -1.79 -3.35
C GLU A 87 11.54 -1.97 -2.98
N ALA A 88 10.76 -0.89 -2.99
CA ALA A 88 9.33 -0.96 -2.73
C ALA A 88 8.58 -1.70 -3.85
N MET A 89 9.02 -1.55 -5.11
CA MET A 89 8.48 -2.30 -6.24
C MET A 89 8.63 -3.81 -6.05
N ASP A 90 9.81 -4.29 -5.66
CA ASP A 90 10.06 -5.72 -5.43
C ASP A 90 9.19 -6.27 -4.29
N VAL A 91 9.03 -5.49 -3.22
CA VAL A 91 8.15 -5.84 -2.09
C VAL A 91 6.70 -5.95 -2.54
N LEU A 92 6.20 -4.98 -3.30
CA LEU A 92 4.83 -5.01 -3.82
C LEU A 92 4.60 -6.20 -4.75
N TRP A 93 5.59 -6.55 -5.57
CA TRP A 93 5.51 -7.74 -6.41
C TRP A 93 5.46 -9.03 -5.57
N GLN A 94 6.30 -9.14 -4.55
CA GLN A 94 6.29 -10.28 -3.64
C GLN A 94 4.95 -10.42 -2.92
N VAL A 95 4.35 -9.31 -2.49
CA VAL A 95 3.01 -9.27 -1.88
C VAL A 95 1.94 -9.76 -2.86
N LEU A 96 1.99 -9.31 -4.12
CA LEU A 96 1.08 -9.77 -5.16
C LEU A 96 1.23 -11.27 -5.45
N GLU A 97 2.44 -11.81 -5.52
CA GLU A 97 2.65 -13.24 -5.75
C GLU A 97 2.23 -14.11 -4.56
N VAL A 98 2.59 -13.68 -3.34
CA VAL A 98 2.33 -14.46 -2.11
C VAL A 98 0.85 -14.42 -1.74
N LEU A 99 0.21 -13.25 -1.87
CA LEU A 99 -1.18 -13.06 -1.45
C LEU A 99 -2.17 -13.25 -2.61
N GLY A 100 -1.76 -13.01 -3.86
CA GLY A 100 -2.59 -13.31 -5.03
C GLY A 100 -2.85 -14.80 -5.22
N LYS A 101 -1.92 -15.66 -4.78
CA LYS A 101 -2.15 -17.13 -4.72
C LYS A 101 -3.16 -17.56 -3.66
N ARG A 102 -3.52 -16.68 -2.71
CA ARG A 102 -4.41 -17.01 -1.59
C ARG A 102 -5.88 -16.61 -1.78
N GLY A 103 -6.28 -16.10 -2.95
CA GLY A 103 -7.69 -15.92 -3.35
C GLY A 103 -8.56 -15.25 -2.28
N GLY A 104 -8.58 -13.91 -2.23
CA GLY A 104 -9.51 -13.21 -1.33
C GLY A 104 -9.11 -11.82 -0.85
N ALA A 105 -7.99 -11.25 -1.32
CA ALA A 105 -7.57 -9.90 -0.93
C ALA A 105 -7.47 -8.97 -2.16
N PHE A 106 -8.57 -8.84 -2.91
CA PHE A 106 -8.65 -7.98 -4.10
C PHE A 106 -8.27 -6.52 -3.78
N SER A 107 -8.72 -6.00 -2.63
CA SER A 107 -8.32 -4.67 -2.14
C SER A 107 -6.82 -4.48 -2.02
N LEU A 108 -6.12 -5.46 -1.44
CA LEU A 108 -4.67 -5.44 -1.33
C LEU A 108 -3.99 -5.59 -2.70
N GLN A 109 -4.55 -6.39 -3.60
CA GLN A 109 -4.04 -6.52 -4.97
C GLN A 109 -4.14 -5.20 -5.72
N VAL A 110 -5.27 -4.49 -5.62
CA VAL A 110 -5.45 -3.19 -6.27
C VAL A 110 -4.51 -2.15 -5.65
N SER A 111 -4.42 -2.07 -4.32
CA SER A 111 -3.50 -1.15 -3.64
C SER A 111 -2.03 -1.41 -3.97
N ALA A 112 -1.62 -2.66 -4.18
CA ALA A 112 -0.25 -2.98 -4.56
C ALA A 112 0.01 -2.80 -6.07
N ALA A 113 -0.96 -3.12 -6.93
CA ALA A 113 -0.82 -3.02 -8.38
C ALA A 113 -1.00 -1.59 -8.92
N GLU A 114 -1.77 -0.74 -8.22
CA GLU A 114 -1.97 0.67 -8.60
C GLU A 114 -0.67 1.46 -8.73
N PRO A 115 0.20 1.55 -7.71
CA PRO A 115 1.47 2.27 -7.82
C PRO A 115 2.40 1.62 -8.84
N LEU A 116 2.41 0.29 -8.96
CA LEU A 116 3.19 -0.43 -9.97
C LEU A 116 2.78 -0.07 -11.39
N ALA A 117 1.49 0.13 -11.64
CA ALA A 117 0.98 0.55 -12.95
C ALA A 117 1.22 2.04 -13.22
N LYS A 118 0.98 2.92 -12.23
CA LYS A 118 1.07 4.38 -12.41
C LYS A 118 2.50 4.91 -12.40
N ILE A 119 3.32 4.47 -11.45
CA ILE A 119 4.64 5.05 -11.19
C ILE A 119 5.70 4.31 -11.99
N TYR A 120 5.61 2.98 -12.04
CA TYR A 120 6.65 2.13 -12.63
C TYR A 120 6.27 1.56 -14.00
N ASN A 121 5.09 1.93 -14.52
CA ASN A 121 4.56 1.49 -15.82
C ASN A 121 4.70 -0.04 -16.06
N CYS A 122 4.46 -0.84 -15.02
CA CYS A 122 4.69 -2.27 -15.06
C CYS A 122 3.54 -3.00 -15.77
N PRO A 123 3.76 -3.65 -16.92
CA PRO A 123 2.69 -4.31 -17.68
C PRO A 123 2.09 -5.50 -16.93
N LYS A 124 2.87 -6.13 -16.02
CA LYS A 124 2.37 -7.21 -15.16
C LYS A 124 1.33 -6.70 -14.16
N ALA A 125 1.49 -5.48 -13.63
CA ALA A 125 0.52 -4.88 -12.72
C ALA A 125 -0.80 -4.54 -13.43
N VAL A 126 -0.72 -4.07 -14.68
CA VAL A 126 -1.89 -3.86 -15.55
C VAL A 126 -2.66 -5.17 -15.76
N ALA A 127 -1.97 -6.29 -15.98
CA ALA A 127 -2.62 -7.60 -16.10
C ALA A 127 -3.37 -8.00 -14.83
N VAL A 128 -2.77 -7.83 -13.65
CA VAL A 128 -3.44 -8.10 -12.36
C VAL A 128 -4.68 -7.22 -12.20
N LEU A 129 -4.60 -5.93 -12.49
CA LEU A 129 -5.76 -5.03 -12.40
C LEU A 129 -6.90 -5.43 -13.36
N LYS A 130 -6.56 -5.88 -14.58
CA LYS A 130 -7.54 -6.40 -15.54
C LYS A 130 -8.24 -7.67 -15.02
N GLU A 131 -7.51 -8.56 -14.36
CA GLU A 131 -8.10 -9.75 -13.71
C GLU A 131 -9.03 -9.35 -12.57
N VAL A 132 -8.63 -8.41 -11.70
CA VAL A 132 -9.49 -7.90 -10.61
C VAL A 132 -10.77 -7.28 -11.16
N CYS A 133 -10.70 -6.50 -12.24
CA CYS A 133 -11.88 -5.92 -12.89
C CYS A 133 -12.90 -6.96 -13.36
N LYS A 134 -12.43 -8.13 -13.81
CA LYS A 134 -13.28 -9.21 -14.33
C LYS A 134 -13.71 -10.20 -13.25
N HIS A 135 -13.09 -10.18 -12.07
CA HIS A 135 -13.34 -11.16 -11.04
C HIS A 135 -14.72 -10.94 -10.38
N PRO A 136 -15.61 -11.94 -10.37
CA PRO A 136 -16.97 -11.80 -9.82
C PRO A 136 -16.95 -11.60 -8.30
N GLU A 137 -15.96 -12.16 -7.60
CA GLU A 137 -15.78 -12.03 -6.14
C GLU A 137 -15.09 -10.73 -5.72
N ALA A 138 -14.58 -9.93 -6.66
CA ALA A 138 -13.99 -8.63 -6.31
C ALA A 138 -15.09 -7.66 -5.87
N ASP A 139 -14.80 -6.84 -4.87
CA ASP A 139 -15.75 -5.82 -4.44
C ASP A 139 -15.98 -4.79 -5.57
N PRO A 140 -17.21 -4.24 -5.71
CA PRO A 140 -17.49 -3.19 -6.69
C PRO A 140 -16.52 -2.00 -6.59
N TRP A 141 -16.09 -1.68 -5.37
CA TRP A 141 -15.10 -0.64 -5.10
C TRP A 141 -13.73 -0.97 -5.69
N ASP A 142 -13.24 -2.21 -5.47
CA ASP A 142 -11.95 -2.67 -6.00
C ASP A 142 -11.96 -2.71 -7.53
N ARG A 143 -13.06 -3.16 -8.14
CA ARG A 143 -13.25 -3.13 -9.60
C ARG A 143 -13.24 -1.70 -10.15
N ALA A 144 -13.95 -0.77 -9.50
CA ALA A 144 -14.00 0.62 -9.93
C ALA A 144 -12.63 1.29 -9.81
N ARG A 145 -11.90 1.02 -8.72
CA ARG A 145 -10.55 1.54 -8.51
C ARG A 145 -9.57 0.97 -9.52
N ALA A 146 -9.60 -0.35 -9.76
CA ALA A 146 -8.79 -0.99 -10.79
C ALA A 146 -9.08 -0.42 -12.20
N ALA A 147 -10.36 -0.24 -12.56
CA ALA A 147 -10.75 0.34 -13.84
C ALA A 147 -10.28 1.80 -13.99
N LYS A 148 -10.34 2.60 -12.91
CA LYS A 148 -9.83 3.97 -12.89
C LYS A 148 -8.32 4.01 -13.13
N VAL A 149 -7.58 3.10 -12.50
CA VAL A 149 -6.12 3.01 -12.69
C VAL A 149 -5.81 2.64 -14.14
N LEU A 150 -6.48 1.62 -14.68
CA LEU A 150 -6.32 1.20 -16.08
C LEU A 150 -6.65 2.33 -17.06
N GLY A 151 -7.71 3.10 -16.82
CA GLY A 151 -8.08 4.24 -17.64
C GLY A 151 -7.10 5.43 -17.54
N ALA A 152 -6.40 5.56 -16.42
CA ALA A 152 -5.36 6.58 -16.23
C ALA A 152 -3.97 6.14 -16.73
N SER A 153 -3.69 4.83 -16.75
CA SER A 153 -2.43 4.26 -17.20
C SER A 153 -2.44 3.78 -18.64
N ALA A 154 -3.59 3.83 -19.33
CA ALA A 154 -3.67 3.52 -20.75
C ALA A 154 -3.38 4.78 -21.57
N PRO A 155 -2.24 4.86 -22.29
CA PRO A 155 -2.25 5.60 -23.53
C PRO A 155 -3.11 4.78 -24.49
N GLU A 156 -4.35 5.21 -24.73
CA GLU A 156 -5.05 5.07 -26.02
C GLU A 156 -5.16 3.68 -26.71
N GLU A 157 -4.83 2.56 -26.07
CA GLU A 157 -4.84 1.22 -26.69
C GLU A 157 -6.06 0.36 -26.30
N LEU A 158 -7.05 0.95 -25.62
CA LEU A 158 -8.31 0.26 -25.29
C LEU A 158 -9.53 0.80 -26.05
N LEU A 159 -9.32 1.64 -27.07
CA LEU A 159 -10.40 2.07 -27.98
C LEU A 159 -10.56 1.20 -29.23
N GLU A 160 -9.69 0.23 -29.48
CA GLU A 160 -9.88 -0.73 -30.59
C GLU A 160 -9.70 -2.18 -30.13
N SER A 161 -10.82 -2.84 -29.84
CA SER A 161 -11.25 -4.12 -30.44
C SER A 161 -12.52 -4.64 -29.76
#